data_AF-A0A966IK26-F1
#
_entry.id   AF-A0A966IK26-F1
#
_cell.length_a   1.000
_cell.length_b   1.000
_cell.length_c   1.000
_cell.angle_alpha   90.00
_cell.angle_beta   90.00
_cell.angle_gamma   90.00
#
_symmetry.space_group_name_H-M   'P 1'
#
loop_
_entity.id
_entity.type
_entity.pdbx_description
1 polymer ?
#
loop_
_entity_poly.entity_id
_entity_poly.type
_entity_poly.pdbx_seq_one_letter_code
_entity_poly.pdbx_strand_id
1 'polypeptide(L)'
;MTINRRSFIQTAAAVTASLSAPMVMASGKPRVVVVGGGAGGATVARYIAKDSKGAIDVTLVEPSRTYYTCFFSNLYIGGFRDLGSIAHSYGKLASEYGINVVHDWAVDIDRGAKTVS
;
A
#
# COMPACT_ATOMS: atom_id res chain seq x y z
N MET A 1 -12.55 22.27 51.11
CA MET A 1 -13.12 21.11 50.39
C MET A 1 -12.80 19.85 51.19
N THR A 2 -13.79 19.22 51.82
CA THR A 2 -13.58 17.97 52.57
C THR A 2 -13.63 16.80 51.60
N ILE A 3 -12.51 16.09 51.44
CA ILE A 3 -12.45 14.90 50.58
C ILE A 3 -13.23 13.77 51.26
N ASN A 4 -14.30 13.31 50.61
CA ASN A 4 -15.11 12.20 51.08
C ASN A 4 -14.42 10.87 50.72
N ARG A 5 -14.28 9.96 51.70
CA ARG A 5 -13.72 8.60 51.51
C ARG A 5 -14.33 7.87 50.31
N ARG A 6 -15.64 7.99 50.09
CA ARG A 6 -16.33 7.34 48.98
C ARG A 6 -15.85 7.88 47.63
N SER A 7 -15.77 9.20 47.50
CA SER A 7 -15.28 9.85 46.28
C SER A 7 -13.81 9.53 46.03
N PHE A 8 -12.98 9.51 47.09
CA PHE A 8 -11.57 9.14 46.96
C PHE A 8 -11.39 7.70 46.44
N ILE A 9 -12.14 6.74 46.97
CA ILE A 9 -12.07 5.33 46.52
C ILE A 9 -12.59 5.20 45.08
N GLN A 10 -13.69 5.88 44.73
CA GLN A 10 -14.22 5.87 43.37
C GLN A 10 -13.22 6.43 42.36
N THR A 11 -12.60 7.57 42.68
CA THR A 11 -11.59 8.18 41.80
C THR A 11 -10.34 7.32 41.71
N ALA A 12 -9.85 6.77 42.83
CA ALA A 12 -8.70 5.87 42.84
C ALA A 12 -8.97 4.63 41.97
N ALA A 13 -10.11 3.96 42.14
CA ALA A 13 -10.48 2.79 41.35
C ALA A 13 -10.59 3.10 39.85
N ALA A 14 -11.16 4.25 39.47
CA ALA A 14 -11.23 4.68 38.08
C ALA A 14 -9.85 4.94 37.47
N VAL A 15 -8.93 5.55 38.23
CA VAL A 15 -7.55 5.78 37.79
C VAL A 15 -6.82 4.44 37.62
N THR A 16 -6.90 3.52 38.60
CA THR A 16 -6.23 2.21 38.47
C THR A 16 -6.78 1.39 37.30
N ALA A 17 -8.10 1.48 37.03
CA ALA A 17 -8.71 0.83 35.87
C ALA A 17 -8.24 1.43 34.53
N SER A 18 -7.93 2.72 34.50
CA SER A 18 -7.38 3.37 33.30
C SER A 18 -5.91 3.00 33.04
N LEU A 19 -5.13 2.69 34.08
CA LEU A 19 -3.76 2.17 33.95
C LEU A 19 -3.72 0.71 33.49
N SER A 20 -4.79 -0.06 33.69
CA SER A 20 -4.92 -1.43 33.16
C SER A 20 -5.56 -1.50 31.77
N ALA A 21 -5.92 -0.35 31.18
CA ALA A 21 -6.33 -0.32 29.78
C ALA A 21 -5.10 -0.67 28.90
N PRO A 22 -5.22 -1.62 27.97
CA PRO A 22 -4.13 -1.91 27.05
C PRO A 22 -3.78 -0.65 26.26
N MET A 23 -2.49 -0.35 26.13
CA MET A 23 -2.05 0.69 25.19
C MET A 23 -2.48 0.29 23.79
N VAL A 24 -3.54 0.90 23.28
CA VAL A 24 -3.91 0.80 21.87
C VAL A 24 -2.94 1.69 21.10
N MET A 25 -1.75 1.15 20.81
CA MET A 25 -0.88 1.71 19.79
C MET A 25 -1.60 1.49 18.47
N ALA A 26 -2.28 2.51 17.97
CA ALA A 26 -2.90 2.51 16.65
C ALA A 26 -1.78 2.46 15.59
N SER A 27 -1.16 1.30 15.43
CA SER A 27 -0.22 1.04 14.36
C SER A 27 -1.06 0.74 13.12
N GLY A 28 -1.27 1.75 12.28
CA GLY A 28 -1.82 1.54 10.95
C GLY A 28 -1.02 0.48 10.18
N LYS A 29 -1.64 -0.13 9.18
CA LYS A 29 -0.92 -1.10 8.33
C LYS A 29 0.32 -0.44 7.73
N PRO A 30 1.49 -1.10 7.76
CA PRO A 30 2.65 -0.64 7.04
C PRO A 30 2.31 -0.39 5.57
N ARG A 31 2.86 0.67 4.98
CA ARG A 31 2.57 1.10 3.61
C ARG A 31 3.81 0.93 2.74
N VAL A 32 3.61 0.41 1.53
CA VAL A 32 4.64 0.36 0.50
C VAL A 32 4.12 1.04 -0.76
N VAL A 33 4.92 1.96 -1.29
CA VAL A 33 4.69 2.57 -2.61
C VAL A 33 5.72 2.00 -3.57
N VAL A 34 5.25 1.43 -4.68
CA VAL A 34 6.08 0.99 -5.80
C VAL A 34 5.89 1.96 -6.94
N VAL A 35 6.98 2.55 -7.44
CA VAL A 35 6.96 3.49 -8.57
C VAL A 35 7.37 2.75 -9.84
N GLY A 36 6.52 2.78 -10.85
CA GLY A 36 6.70 2.14 -12.15
C GLY A 36 6.06 0.75 -12.22
N GLY A 37 5.17 0.54 -13.19
CA GLY A 37 4.37 -0.67 -13.39
C GLY A 37 4.93 -1.65 -14.42
N GLY A 38 6.21 -1.58 -14.76
CA GLY A 38 6.85 -2.55 -15.67
C GLY A 38 6.99 -3.94 -15.04
N ALA A 39 7.68 -4.85 -15.74
CA ALA A 39 7.88 -6.23 -15.27
C ALA A 39 8.45 -6.32 -13.84
N GLY A 40 9.39 -5.42 -13.49
CA GLY A 40 9.96 -5.37 -12.14
C GLY A 40 8.97 -4.88 -11.09
N GLY A 41 8.46 -3.64 -11.23
CA GLY A 41 7.62 -3.03 -10.21
C GLY A 41 6.28 -3.74 -10.02
N ALA A 42 5.61 -4.19 -11.09
CA ALA A 42 4.40 -4.99 -10.97
C ALA A 42 4.65 -6.32 -10.22
N THR A 43 5.82 -6.93 -10.42
CA THR A 43 6.22 -8.15 -9.68
C THR A 43 6.44 -7.85 -8.21
N VAL A 44 7.18 -6.79 -7.87
CA VAL A 44 7.39 -6.37 -6.49
C VAL A 44 6.06 -6.11 -5.78
N ALA A 45 5.19 -5.32 -6.38
CA ALA A 45 3.87 -5.00 -5.82
C ALA A 45 3.06 -6.27 -5.57
N ARG A 46 2.99 -7.18 -6.55
CA ARG A 46 2.29 -8.46 -6.45
C ARG A 46 2.81 -9.31 -5.29
N TYR A 47 4.13 -9.50 -5.19
CA TYR A 47 4.69 -10.41 -4.18
C TYR A 47 4.59 -9.82 -2.77
N ILE A 48 4.78 -8.51 -2.59
CA ILE A 48 4.54 -7.86 -1.29
C ILE A 48 3.07 -8.04 -0.86
N ALA A 49 2.12 -7.78 -1.76
CA ALA A 49 0.70 -7.93 -1.45
C ALA A 49 0.33 -9.39 -1.14
N LYS A 50 0.78 -10.33 -1.98
CA LYS A 50 0.51 -11.77 -1.83
C LYS A 50 1.09 -12.32 -0.52
N ASP A 51 2.38 -12.09 -0.27
CA ASP A 51 3.10 -12.75 0.81
C ASP A 51 2.81 -12.11 2.17
N SER A 52 2.43 -10.82 2.19
CA SER A 52 1.96 -10.14 3.41
C SER A 52 0.56 -10.58 3.85
N LYS A 53 -0.21 -11.29 3.01
CA LYS A 53 -1.60 -11.73 3.30
C LYS A 53 -2.49 -10.59 3.82
N GLY A 54 -2.33 -9.39 3.24
CA GLY A 54 -3.10 -8.19 3.61
C GLY A 54 -2.57 -7.43 4.83
N ALA A 55 -1.40 -7.78 5.36
CA ALA A 55 -0.74 -7.06 6.44
C ALA A 55 -0.07 -5.75 5.99
N ILE A 56 0.20 -5.58 4.69
CA ILE A 56 0.83 -4.39 4.10
C ILE A 56 -0.12 -3.76 3.09
N ASP A 57 -0.31 -2.45 3.17
CA ASP A 57 -1.03 -1.68 2.17
C ASP A 57 -0.08 -1.31 1.02
N VAL A 58 -0.31 -1.88 -0.15
CA VAL A 58 0.54 -1.72 -1.34
C VAL A 58 -0.11 -0.75 -2.32
N THR A 59 0.62 0.29 -2.70
CA THR A 59 0.25 1.22 -3.79
C THR A 59 1.24 1.10 -4.93
N LEU A 60 0.75 0.95 -6.16
CA LEU A 60 1.54 0.99 -7.39
C LEU A 60 1.25 2.31 -8.11
N VAL A 61 2.26 3.14 -8.34
CA VAL A 61 2.16 4.38 -9.11
C VAL A 61 2.71 4.13 -10.51
N GLU A 62 1.84 4.23 -11.52
CA GLU A 62 2.20 4.04 -12.93
C GLU A 62 1.28 4.86 -13.83
N PRO A 63 1.80 5.85 -14.59
CA PRO A 63 0.96 6.74 -15.38
C PRO A 63 0.18 6.02 -16.49
N SER A 64 0.74 4.95 -17.07
CA SER A 64 0.10 4.22 -18.16
C SER A 64 -0.97 3.26 -17.64
N ARG A 65 -2.16 3.23 -18.27
CA ARG A 65 -3.21 2.26 -17.92
C ARG A 65 -2.96 0.87 -18.49
N THR A 66 -2.10 0.77 -19.48
CA THR A 66 -1.74 -0.47 -20.17
C THR A 66 -0.23 -0.56 -20.25
N TYR A 67 0.31 -1.67 -19.75
CA TYR A 67 1.71 -1.99 -19.89
C TYR A 67 1.95 -2.69 -21.22
N TYR A 68 2.84 -2.14 -22.04
CA TYR A 68 3.34 -2.81 -23.23
C TYR A 68 4.73 -3.36 -22.95
N THR A 69 4.96 -4.64 -23.22
CA THR A 69 6.26 -5.25 -22.97
C THR A 69 7.29 -4.76 -23.98
N CYS A 70 8.45 -4.33 -23.48
CA CYS A 70 9.61 -4.04 -24.33
C CYS A 70 10.10 -5.33 -25.02
N PHE A 71 10.14 -6.44 -24.29
CA PHE A 71 10.36 -7.75 -24.89
C PHE A 71 9.19 -8.11 -25.82
N PHE A 72 9.51 -8.73 -26.95
CA PHE A 72 8.58 -9.02 -28.05
C PHE A 72 8.03 -7.81 -28.82
N SER A 73 8.38 -6.57 -28.46
CA SER A 73 8.03 -5.38 -29.27
C SER A 73 8.64 -5.44 -30.67
N ASN A 74 9.82 -6.05 -30.81
CA ASN A 74 10.45 -6.32 -32.11
C ASN A 74 9.60 -7.22 -33.02
N LEU A 75 8.82 -8.14 -32.44
CA LEU A 75 7.91 -9.00 -33.21
C LEU A 75 6.67 -8.24 -33.70
N TYR A 76 6.23 -7.22 -32.96
CA TYR A 76 5.18 -6.31 -33.44
C TYR A 76 5.68 -5.46 -34.61
N ILE A 77 6.86 -4.83 -34.48
CA ILE A 77 7.45 -4.01 -35.56
C ILE A 77 7.69 -4.86 -36.81
N GLY A 78 8.11 -6.11 -36.65
CA GLY A 78 8.31 -7.06 -37.76
C GLY A 78 7.03 -7.64 -38.37
N GLY A 79 5.83 -7.28 -37.87
CA GLY A 79 4.56 -7.78 -38.38
C GLY A 79 4.23 -9.23 -38.00
N PHE A 80 4.96 -9.82 -37.04
CA PHE A 80 4.73 -11.20 -36.57
C PHE A 80 3.73 -11.30 -35.41
N ARG A 81 3.40 -10.15 -34.79
CA ARG A 81 2.48 -10.05 -33.66
C ARG A 81 1.67 -8.77 -33.74
N ASP A 82 0.47 -8.80 -33.16
CA ASP A 82 -0.32 -7.59 -32.92
C ASP A 82 0.15 -6.87 -31.65
N LEU A 83 0.00 -5.54 -31.62
CA LEU A 83 0.34 -4.72 -30.44
C LEU A 83 -0.45 -5.15 -29.19
N GLY A 84 -1.70 -5.58 -29.36
CA GLY A 84 -2.54 -6.09 -28.27
C GLY A 84 -1.98 -7.37 -27.62
N SER A 85 -1.18 -8.17 -28.35
CA SER A 85 -0.61 -9.42 -27.83
C SER A 85 0.51 -9.21 -26.80
N ILE A 86 1.01 -7.98 -26.68
CA ILE A 86 2.02 -7.54 -25.72
C ILE A 86 1.46 -6.48 -24.75
N ALA A 87 0.15 -6.26 -24.78
CA ALA A 87 -0.57 -5.34 -23.92
C ALA A 87 -1.05 -6.05 -22.65
N HIS A 88 -0.81 -5.45 -21.49
CA HIS A 88 -1.20 -6.00 -20.20
C HIS A 88 -1.94 -4.96 -19.36
N SER A 89 -3.03 -5.39 -18.73
CA SER A 89 -3.78 -4.57 -17.78
C SER A 89 -3.29 -4.81 -16.35
N TYR A 90 -3.35 -3.77 -15.53
CA TYR A 90 -3.13 -3.85 -14.08
C TYR A 90 -4.33 -4.39 -13.30
N GLY A 91 -5.45 -4.69 -13.97
CA GLY A 91 -6.71 -5.07 -13.35
C GLY A 91 -6.57 -6.21 -12.33
N LYS A 92 -5.78 -7.26 -12.63
CA LYS A 92 -5.55 -8.38 -11.70
C LYS A 92 -4.82 -7.96 -10.43
N LEU A 93 -3.88 -7.01 -10.51
CA LEU A 93 -3.18 -6.49 -9.32
C LEU A 93 -4.19 -5.83 -8.37
N ALA A 94 -5.12 -5.05 -8.92
CA ALA A 94 -6.17 -4.42 -8.12
C ALA A 94 -7.19 -5.43 -7.60
N SER A 95 -7.76 -6.27 -8.46
CA SER A 95 -8.89 -7.14 -8.11
C SER A 95 -8.51 -8.37 -7.29
N GLU A 96 -7.37 -9.00 -7.56
CA GLU A 96 -6.97 -10.25 -6.91
C GLU A 96 -6.03 -10.03 -5.72
N TYR A 97 -5.19 -8.99 -5.78
CA TYR A 97 -4.16 -8.71 -4.75
C TYR A 97 -4.47 -7.49 -3.89
N GLY A 98 -5.57 -6.76 -4.16
CA GLY A 98 -5.96 -5.58 -3.39
C GLY A 98 -4.97 -4.42 -3.50
N ILE A 99 -4.14 -4.39 -4.55
CA ILE A 99 -3.14 -3.33 -4.75
C ILE A 99 -3.86 -2.06 -5.22
N ASN A 100 -3.59 -0.94 -4.57
CA ASN A 100 -4.07 0.36 -5.02
C ASN A 100 -3.23 0.82 -6.22
N VAL A 101 -3.79 0.81 -7.43
CA VAL A 101 -3.10 1.25 -8.65
C VAL A 101 -3.46 2.70 -8.93
N VAL A 102 -2.48 3.59 -8.81
CA VAL A 102 -2.60 5.03 -9.06
C VAL A 102 -2.01 5.33 -10.43
N HIS A 103 -2.85 5.85 -11.32
CA HIS A 103 -2.43 6.25 -12.66
C HIS A 103 -1.99 7.71 -12.69
N ASP A 104 -0.77 7.94 -12.21
CA ASP A 104 -0.14 9.26 -12.18
C ASP A 104 1.38 9.14 -12.27
N TRP A 105 2.05 10.27 -12.47
CA TRP A 105 3.50 10.40 -12.41
C TRP A 105 3.95 10.64 -10.97
N ALA A 106 4.93 9.88 -10.51
CA ALA A 106 5.72 10.29 -9.34
C ALA A 106 6.75 11.32 -9.79
N VAL A 107 6.66 12.54 -9.28
CA VAL A 107 7.51 13.69 -9.63
C VAL A 107 8.55 14.00 -8.55
N ASP A 108 8.32 13.57 -7.30
CA ASP A 108 9.29 13.76 -6.20
C ASP A 108 9.25 12.63 -5.15
N ILE A 109 10.36 12.47 -4.44
CA ILE A 109 10.52 11.52 -3.32
C ILE A 109 11.19 12.24 -2.15
N ASP A 110 10.42 12.55 -1.11
CA ASP A 110 10.95 13.05 0.15
C ASP A 110 11.26 11.87 1.09
N ARG A 111 12.55 11.65 1.34
CA ARG A 111 13.04 10.56 2.21
C ARG A 111 12.85 10.85 3.70
N GLY A 112 12.85 12.13 4.10
CA GLY A 112 12.66 12.57 5.47
C GLY A 112 11.20 12.42 5.88
N ALA A 113 10.28 12.88 5.04
CA ALA A 113 8.84 12.74 5.22
C ALA A 113 8.32 11.34 4.86
N LYS A 114 9.10 10.54 4.09
CA LYS A 114 8.71 9.23 3.54
C LYS A 114 7.47 9.34 2.63
N THR A 115 7.45 10.35 1.77
CA THR A 115 6.34 10.63 0.86
C THR A 115 6.79 10.56 -0.59
N VAL A 116 5.87 10.18 -1.45
CA VAL A 116 5.99 10.24 -2.91
C VAL A 116 4.86 11.13 -3.40
N SER A 117 5.16 12.10 -4.25
CA SER A 117 4.19 13.01 -4.88
C SER A 117 4.27 12.93 -6.39
#